data_AF-A0A4Q4D8S1-F1
#
_entry.id   AF-A0A4Q4D8S1-F1
#
_cell.length_a   1.000
_cell.length_b   1.000
_cell.length_c   1.000
_cell.angle_alpha   90.00
_cell.angle_beta   90.00
_cell.angle_gamma   90.00
#
_symmetry.space_group_name_H-M   'P 1'
#
loop_
_entity.id
_entity.type
_entity.pdbx_description
1 polymer ?
#
loop_
_entity_poly.entity_id
_entity_poly.type
_entity_poly.pdbx_seq_one_letter_code
_entity_poly.pdbx_strand_id
1 'polypeptide(L)'
;MSSTPSEPVRRSPKERAARVLPATVVERLDTLVFNARKGRVRTVRKAMGAAGLNVVKRSDYYSTLPVLEDIERTRERWDRPSALAGLDLDVPALTDRLRALAGRWEEEFVAVTGDYLENTRRGFGPGYPQLDARTLYYQLREHKPRRYLEVGSGLSTYYASLAAAQNAAEGSPLSLTCIEPYPFDALRTLPDFELVEGFVQDVPLTTFENLDDGDVLFIDSSHALKIDSDVAYLFLEVLPRLAPGVHVHIHDVHFPYNTPFPADTWLFGERWPVYWNEAMVVQTFLAFNSAFEVTLSTPLVRHADESVLTSLLDDYVPLADDPNPPSSLWIRRA
;
A
#
# COMPACT_ATOMS: atom_id res chain seq x y z
N MET A 1 -33.59 -12.85 -30.97
CA MET A 1 -34.80 -12.71 -30.14
C MET A 1 -35.10 -14.06 -29.50
N SER A 2 -34.72 -14.24 -28.24
CA SER A 2 -35.16 -15.37 -27.42
C SER A 2 -35.57 -14.78 -26.07
N SER A 3 -36.89 -14.67 -25.87
CA SER A 3 -37.48 -14.16 -24.64
C SER A 3 -37.43 -15.26 -23.58
N THR A 4 -36.50 -15.14 -22.64
CA THR A 4 -36.56 -15.88 -21.38
C THR A 4 -37.88 -15.54 -20.67
N PRO A 5 -38.63 -16.52 -20.14
CA PRO A 5 -39.82 -16.23 -19.35
C PRO A 5 -39.41 -15.44 -18.11
N SER A 6 -40.04 -14.31 -17.86
CA SER A 6 -39.83 -13.54 -16.64
C SER A 6 -40.18 -14.41 -15.43
N GLU A 7 -39.21 -14.69 -14.55
CA GLU A 7 -39.50 -15.31 -13.25
C GLU A 7 -40.61 -14.51 -12.53
N PRO A 8 -41.61 -15.18 -11.92
CA PRO A 8 -42.62 -14.48 -11.16
C PRO A 8 -41.95 -13.77 -9.98
N VAL A 9 -42.08 -12.44 -9.92
CA VAL A 9 -41.56 -11.60 -8.83
C VAL A 9 -41.99 -12.20 -7.50
N ARG A 10 -41.03 -12.81 -6.76
CA ARG A 10 -41.28 -13.39 -5.44
C ARG A 10 -41.64 -12.26 -4.48
N ARG A 11 -42.94 -12.09 -4.25
CA ARG A 11 -43.46 -11.10 -3.32
C ARG A 11 -42.90 -11.29 -1.91
N SER A 12 -42.53 -10.17 -1.29
CA SER A 12 -41.94 -10.15 0.05
C SER A 12 -42.94 -10.66 1.11
N PRO A 13 -42.48 -11.18 2.26
CA PRO A 13 -43.36 -11.56 3.36
C PRO A 13 -44.31 -10.44 3.81
N LYS A 14 -43.85 -9.18 3.75
CA LYS A 14 -44.65 -7.98 4.06
C LYS A 14 -45.80 -7.80 3.07
N GLU A 15 -45.54 -7.96 1.78
CA GLU A 15 -46.57 -7.85 0.72
C GLU A 15 -47.62 -8.96 0.80
N ARG A 16 -47.24 -10.14 1.29
CA ARG A 16 -48.19 -11.24 1.55
C ARG A 16 -49.06 -10.94 2.77
N ALA A 17 -48.45 -10.43 3.85
CA ALA A 17 -49.16 -10.05 5.07
C ALA A 17 -50.17 -8.91 4.84
N ALA A 18 -49.81 -7.92 4.00
CA ALA A 18 -50.66 -6.78 3.66
C ALA A 18 -51.98 -7.13 2.95
N ARG A 19 -52.13 -8.35 2.43
CA ARG A 19 -53.37 -8.83 1.80
C ARG A 19 -54.42 -9.34 2.77
N VAL A 20 -54.01 -9.72 3.98
CA VAL A 20 -54.87 -10.44 4.93
C VAL A 20 -55.00 -9.70 6.25
N LEU A 21 -54.06 -8.81 6.56
CA LEU A 21 -53.99 -8.10 7.83
C LEU A 21 -54.20 -6.58 7.65
N PRO A 22 -54.78 -5.89 8.64
CA PRO A 22 -54.86 -4.42 8.66
C PRO A 22 -53.47 -3.79 8.54
N ALA A 23 -53.38 -2.62 7.88
CA ALA A 23 -52.12 -1.93 7.64
C ALA A 23 -51.31 -1.66 8.93
N THR A 24 -51.99 -1.31 10.02
CA THR A 24 -51.38 -1.08 11.35
C THR A 24 -50.75 -2.34 11.94
N VAL A 25 -51.32 -3.51 11.69
CA VAL A 25 -50.79 -4.80 12.13
C VAL A 25 -49.57 -5.18 11.29
N VAL A 26 -49.63 -4.95 9.97
CA VAL A 26 -48.51 -5.21 9.05
C VAL A 26 -47.31 -4.32 9.41
N GLU A 27 -47.53 -3.05 9.71
CA GLU A 27 -46.48 -2.11 10.11
C GLU A 27 -45.83 -2.48 11.46
N ARG A 28 -46.65 -2.89 12.44
CA ARG A 28 -46.13 -3.39 13.73
C ARG A 28 -45.30 -4.67 13.57
N LEU A 29 -45.78 -5.62 12.75
CA LEU A 29 -45.06 -6.85 12.44
C LEU A 29 -43.76 -6.56 11.68
N ASP A 30 -43.78 -5.67 10.70
CA ASP A 30 -42.60 -5.26 9.95
C ASP A 30 -41.56 -4.62 10.87
N THR A 31 -41.99 -3.74 11.77
CA THR A 31 -41.14 -3.12 12.80
C THR A 31 -40.54 -4.16 13.73
N LEU A 32 -41.33 -5.15 14.18
CA LEU A 32 -40.86 -6.22 15.05
C LEU A 32 -39.84 -7.14 14.35
N VAL A 33 -40.12 -7.52 13.11
CA VAL A 33 -39.22 -8.32 12.27
C VAL A 33 -37.92 -7.55 12.00
N PHE A 34 -38.01 -6.26 11.69
CA PHE A 34 -36.86 -5.39 11.51
C PHE A 34 -36.00 -5.32 12.77
N ASN A 35 -36.61 -5.10 13.93
CA ASN A 35 -35.92 -5.04 15.21
C ASN A 35 -35.28 -6.39 15.58
N ALA A 36 -35.97 -7.51 15.35
CA ALA A 36 -35.43 -8.85 15.56
C ALA A 36 -34.22 -9.13 14.63
N ARG A 37 -34.32 -8.76 13.35
CA ARG A 37 -33.21 -8.85 12.39
C ARG A 37 -32.02 -8.00 12.83
N LYS A 38 -32.25 -6.76 13.26
CA LYS A 38 -31.22 -5.85 13.77
C LYS A 38 -30.56 -6.41 15.03
N GLY A 39 -31.34 -6.92 15.96
CA GLY A 39 -30.87 -7.59 17.18
C GLY A 39 -29.94 -8.76 16.84
N ARG A 40 -30.40 -9.68 15.99
CA ARG A 40 -29.60 -10.82 15.54
C ARG A 40 -28.27 -10.41 14.89
N VAL A 41 -28.28 -9.43 13.98
CA VAL A 41 -27.05 -8.94 13.33
C VAL A 41 -26.07 -8.38 14.36
N ARG A 42 -26.55 -7.58 15.31
CA ARG A 42 -25.71 -7.03 16.38
C ARG A 42 -25.13 -8.12 17.27
N THR A 43 -25.94 -9.11 17.65
CA THR A 43 -25.47 -10.23 18.48
C THR A 43 -24.39 -11.03 17.77
N VAL A 44 -24.58 -11.38 16.49
CA VAL A 44 -23.55 -12.08 15.70
C VAL A 44 -22.27 -11.27 15.59
N ARG A 45 -22.37 -9.97 15.24
CA ARG A 45 -21.20 -9.09 15.14
C ARG A 45 -20.45 -8.97 16.47
N LYS A 46 -21.16 -8.83 17.58
CA LYS A 46 -20.55 -8.77 18.92
C LYS A 46 -19.89 -10.09 19.32
N ALA A 47 -20.55 -11.22 19.07
CA ALA A 47 -20.01 -12.54 19.40
C ALA A 47 -18.75 -12.85 18.59
N MET A 48 -18.77 -12.57 17.28
CA MET A 48 -17.60 -12.76 16.42
C MET A 48 -16.49 -11.75 16.73
N GLY A 49 -16.84 -10.50 17.01
CA GLY A 49 -15.87 -9.49 17.44
C GLY A 49 -15.18 -9.84 18.76
N ALA A 50 -15.91 -10.43 19.72
CA ALA A 50 -15.32 -10.95 20.95
C ALA A 50 -14.37 -12.13 20.72
N ALA A 51 -14.50 -12.84 19.58
CA ALA A 51 -13.58 -13.87 19.13
C ALA A 51 -12.45 -13.33 18.22
N GLY A 52 -12.30 -12.00 18.10
CA GLY A 52 -11.28 -11.37 17.25
C GLY A 52 -11.63 -11.34 15.76
N LEU A 53 -12.87 -11.65 15.38
CA LEU A 53 -13.29 -11.72 13.97
C LEU A 53 -14.15 -10.52 13.57
N ASN A 54 -13.78 -9.88 12.47
CA ASN A 54 -14.64 -8.92 11.78
C ASN A 54 -15.42 -9.64 10.67
N VAL A 55 -16.73 -9.76 10.83
CA VAL A 55 -17.57 -10.57 9.91
C VAL A 55 -18.59 -9.72 9.16
N VAL A 56 -18.76 -10.08 7.90
CA VAL A 56 -19.80 -9.61 6.98
C VAL A 56 -20.50 -10.82 6.37
N LYS A 57 -21.70 -10.63 5.82
CA LYS A 57 -22.37 -11.75 5.14
C LYS A 57 -21.69 -11.98 3.80
N ARG A 58 -21.40 -13.24 3.47
CA ARG A 58 -20.88 -13.66 2.16
C ARG A 58 -21.70 -13.11 0.99
N SER A 59 -23.02 -13.01 1.13
CA SER A 59 -23.93 -12.51 0.10
C SER A 59 -24.19 -11.00 0.16
N ASP A 60 -23.45 -10.25 0.99
CA ASP A 60 -23.59 -8.79 1.05
C ASP A 60 -22.91 -8.15 -0.15
N TYR A 61 -23.71 -7.75 -1.14
CA TYR A 61 -23.24 -7.11 -2.36
C TYR A 61 -22.45 -5.82 -2.11
N TYR A 62 -22.70 -5.14 -0.99
CA TYR A 62 -22.02 -3.88 -0.65
C TYR A 62 -20.78 -4.09 0.23
N SER A 63 -20.44 -5.33 0.56
CA SER A 63 -19.21 -5.63 1.31
C SER A 63 -17.98 -5.30 0.47
N THR A 64 -17.04 -4.57 1.06
CA THR A 64 -15.72 -4.34 0.46
C THR A 64 -14.76 -5.50 0.70
N LEU A 65 -15.08 -6.44 1.60
CA LEU A 65 -14.31 -7.66 1.81
C LEU A 65 -14.62 -8.67 0.70
N PRO A 66 -13.63 -9.06 -0.13
CA PRO A 66 -13.82 -10.07 -1.15
C PRO A 66 -14.12 -11.44 -0.55
N VAL A 67 -14.81 -12.27 -1.33
CA VAL A 67 -15.00 -13.69 -1.04
C VAL A 67 -13.93 -14.45 -1.81
N LEU A 68 -13.05 -15.17 -1.10
CA LEU A 68 -11.84 -15.76 -1.66
C LEU A 68 -12.14 -16.68 -2.86
N GLU A 69 -13.17 -17.53 -2.76
CA GLU A 69 -13.55 -18.44 -3.85
C GLU A 69 -14.14 -17.71 -5.06
N ASP A 70 -14.72 -16.52 -4.87
CA ASP A 70 -15.26 -15.72 -5.98
C ASP A 70 -14.16 -14.99 -6.75
N ILE A 71 -13.12 -14.51 -6.05
CA ILE A 71 -11.95 -13.92 -6.72
C ILE A 71 -11.08 -15.01 -7.35
N GLU A 72 -10.94 -16.19 -6.74
CA GLU A 72 -10.25 -17.34 -7.35
C GLU A 72 -10.92 -17.77 -8.66
N ARG A 73 -12.26 -17.85 -8.69
CA ARG A 73 -13.03 -18.13 -9.92
C ARG A 73 -12.84 -17.12 -11.05
N THR A 74 -12.39 -15.90 -10.73
CA THR A 74 -12.18 -14.83 -11.70
C THR A 74 -10.71 -14.45 -11.85
N ARG A 75 -9.79 -15.28 -11.34
CA ARG A 75 -8.34 -15.02 -11.25
C ARG A 75 -7.73 -14.53 -12.56
N GLU A 76 -8.02 -15.20 -13.67
CA GLU A 76 -7.53 -14.80 -15.01
C GLU A 76 -7.86 -13.35 -15.40
N ARG A 77 -8.89 -12.75 -14.80
CA ARG A 77 -9.31 -11.38 -15.09
C ARG A 77 -8.45 -10.34 -14.39
N TRP A 78 -8.04 -10.61 -13.15
CA TRP A 78 -7.43 -9.62 -12.25
C TRP A 78 -5.97 -9.93 -11.90
N ASP A 79 -5.57 -11.21 -11.83
CA ASP A 79 -4.19 -11.64 -11.55
C ASP A 79 -3.36 -11.62 -12.85
N ARG A 80 -3.31 -10.44 -13.46
CA ARG A 80 -2.58 -10.19 -14.71
C ARG A 80 -2.07 -8.75 -14.72
N PRO A 81 -1.02 -8.45 -15.48
CA PRO A 81 -0.59 -7.08 -15.71
C PRO A 81 -1.75 -6.18 -16.18
N SER A 82 -1.92 -5.06 -15.48
CA SER A 82 -2.71 -3.92 -15.95
C SER A 82 -2.02 -3.30 -17.16
N ALA A 83 -2.81 -2.76 -18.09
CA ALA A 83 -2.26 -1.91 -19.14
C ALA A 83 -1.81 -0.54 -18.60
N LEU A 84 -2.07 -0.25 -17.31
CA LEU A 84 -1.83 1.03 -16.65
C LEU A 84 -2.39 2.22 -17.46
N ALA A 85 -3.57 2.01 -18.06
CA ALA A 85 -4.20 3.00 -18.92
C ALA A 85 -4.36 4.35 -18.21
N GLY A 86 -4.00 5.43 -18.90
CA GLY A 86 -4.04 6.80 -18.40
C GLY A 86 -2.73 7.29 -17.77
N LEU A 87 -1.74 6.40 -17.56
CA LEU A 87 -0.39 6.79 -17.15
C LEU A 87 0.51 6.98 -18.39
N ASP A 88 1.37 7.98 -18.33
CA ASP A 88 2.45 8.20 -19.29
C ASP A 88 3.75 7.69 -18.67
N LEU A 89 4.22 6.51 -19.12
CA LEU A 89 5.35 5.80 -18.52
C LEU A 89 6.42 5.53 -19.57
N ASP A 90 7.60 6.09 -19.35
CA ASP A 90 8.81 5.78 -20.12
C ASP A 90 9.66 4.75 -19.36
N VAL A 91 9.28 3.47 -19.48
CA VAL A 91 9.98 2.37 -18.78
C VAL A 91 11.48 2.30 -19.14
N PRO A 92 11.91 2.50 -20.41
CA PRO A 92 13.32 2.68 -20.73
C PRO A 92 14.00 3.77 -19.90
N ALA A 93 13.39 4.95 -19.76
CA ALA A 93 13.96 6.02 -18.92
C ALA A 93 14.01 5.63 -17.43
N LEU A 94 12.99 4.94 -16.90
CA LEU A 94 13.03 4.41 -15.52
C LEU A 94 14.19 3.40 -15.33
N THR A 95 14.45 2.60 -16.36
CA THR A 95 15.51 1.60 -16.37
C THR A 95 16.88 2.26 -16.37
N ASP A 96 17.07 3.28 -17.21
CA ASP A 96 18.32 4.04 -17.28
C ASP A 96 18.58 4.84 -16.00
N ARG A 97 17.54 5.37 -15.35
CA ARG A 97 17.65 5.97 -14.02
C ARG A 97 18.13 4.95 -12.98
N LEU A 98 17.56 3.75 -12.95
CA LEU A 98 18.00 2.69 -12.04
C LEU A 98 19.47 2.31 -12.27
N ARG A 99 19.89 2.14 -13.53
CA ARG A 99 21.29 1.86 -13.89
C ARG A 99 22.22 2.97 -13.41
N ALA A 100 21.82 4.23 -13.61
CA ALA A 100 22.60 5.38 -13.21
C ALA A 100 22.75 5.48 -11.69
N LEU A 101 21.70 5.19 -10.93
CA LEU A 101 21.73 5.14 -9.46
C LEU A 101 22.62 3.99 -8.97
N ALA A 102 22.41 2.78 -9.47
CA ALA A 102 23.20 1.61 -9.09
C ALA A 102 24.69 1.83 -9.41
N GLY A 103 25.02 2.36 -10.58
CA GLY A 103 26.41 2.65 -10.98
C GLY A 103 27.10 3.73 -10.14
N ARG A 104 26.35 4.57 -9.41
CA ARG A 104 26.93 5.56 -8.48
C ARG A 104 27.01 5.05 -7.05
N TRP A 105 26.05 4.24 -6.61
CA TRP A 105 25.80 4.04 -5.19
C TRP A 105 25.82 2.58 -4.71
N GLU A 106 25.84 1.58 -5.60
CA GLU A 106 25.83 0.15 -5.19
C GLU A 106 27.06 -0.22 -4.36
N GLU A 107 28.26 0.18 -4.79
CA GLU A 107 29.50 -0.12 -4.06
C GLU A 107 29.47 0.47 -2.64
N GLU A 108 28.97 1.70 -2.50
CA GLU A 108 28.81 2.37 -1.21
C GLU A 108 27.74 1.66 -0.36
N PHE A 109 26.59 1.33 -0.94
CA PHE A 109 25.51 0.62 -0.25
C PHE A 109 26.01 -0.71 0.33
N VAL A 110 26.64 -1.56 -0.49
CA VAL A 110 27.17 -2.85 -0.01
C VAL A 110 28.18 -2.64 1.13
N ALA A 111 29.06 -1.65 1.01
CA ALA A 111 30.06 -1.35 2.04
C ALA A 111 29.46 -0.82 3.35
N VAL A 112 28.42 0.01 3.26
CA VAL A 112 27.81 0.70 4.42
C VAL A 112 26.77 -0.19 5.11
N THR A 113 25.95 -0.92 4.36
CA THR A 113 24.79 -1.63 4.91
C THR A 113 25.10 -3.07 5.30
N GLY A 114 26.12 -3.68 4.70
CA GLY A 114 26.48 -5.08 4.96
C GLY A 114 25.40 -6.08 4.53
N ASP A 115 25.31 -7.20 5.26
CA ASP A 115 24.44 -8.33 4.91
C ASP A 115 22.94 -8.03 5.15
N TYR A 116 22.14 -8.21 4.11
CA TYR A 116 20.69 -7.98 4.17
C TYR A 116 19.99 -8.90 5.17
N LEU A 117 20.34 -10.19 5.23
CA LEU A 117 19.67 -11.13 6.14
C LEU A 117 19.96 -10.83 7.60
N GLU A 118 21.18 -10.39 7.91
CA GLU A 118 21.52 -9.87 9.23
C GLU A 118 20.66 -8.66 9.58
N ASN A 119 20.52 -7.70 8.66
CA ASN A 119 19.71 -6.50 8.88
C ASN A 119 18.24 -6.82 9.17
N THR A 120 17.64 -7.78 8.45
CA THR A 120 16.25 -8.21 8.71
C THR A 120 16.05 -8.82 10.11
N ARG A 121 17.11 -9.28 10.76
CA ARG A 121 17.07 -9.90 12.11
C ARG A 121 17.34 -8.90 13.23
N ARG A 122 17.56 -7.61 12.92
CA ARG A 122 17.85 -6.56 13.90
C ARG A 122 16.62 -6.06 14.67
N GLY A 123 15.43 -6.56 14.33
CA GLY A 123 14.20 -6.25 15.08
C GLY A 123 13.45 -5.01 14.59
N PHE A 124 13.77 -4.50 13.39
CA PHE A 124 13.05 -3.38 12.74
C PHE A 124 11.76 -3.80 12.03
N GLY A 125 11.32 -5.04 12.19
CA GLY A 125 10.15 -5.59 11.51
C GLY A 125 10.47 -6.26 10.17
N PRO A 126 9.54 -7.09 9.65
CA PRO A 126 9.67 -7.75 8.37
C PRO A 126 9.19 -6.87 7.20
N GLY A 127 9.34 -7.37 5.97
CA GLY A 127 8.50 -6.93 4.85
C GLY A 127 9.13 -5.96 3.86
N TYR A 128 10.36 -5.49 4.08
CA TYR A 128 11.01 -4.52 3.19
C TYR A 128 12.05 -5.19 2.27
N PRO A 129 11.79 -5.35 0.95
CA PRO A 129 12.67 -6.07 0.03
C PRO A 129 14.06 -5.46 -0.12
N GLN A 130 15.06 -6.28 -0.43
CA GLN A 130 16.45 -5.83 -0.54
C GLN A 130 16.67 -4.78 -1.64
N LEU A 131 16.03 -4.94 -2.80
CA LEU A 131 16.13 -3.94 -3.88
C LEU A 131 15.41 -2.63 -3.52
N ASP A 132 14.38 -2.69 -2.68
CA ASP A 132 13.68 -1.50 -2.20
C ASP A 132 14.55 -0.74 -1.16
N ALA A 133 15.29 -1.48 -0.32
CA ALA A 133 16.34 -0.91 0.53
C ALA A 133 17.45 -0.21 -0.27
N ARG A 134 17.93 -0.83 -1.35
CA ARG A 134 18.89 -0.23 -2.27
C ARG A 134 18.38 1.08 -2.86
N THR A 135 17.20 1.04 -3.48
CA THR A 135 16.66 2.21 -4.18
C THR A 135 16.32 3.35 -3.24
N LEU A 136 15.84 3.07 -2.01
CA LEU A 136 15.73 4.09 -0.96
C LEU A 136 17.07 4.73 -0.64
N TYR A 137 18.09 3.92 -0.37
CA TYR A 137 19.43 4.42 -0.08
C TYR A 137 19.97 5.28 -1.24
N TYR A 138 19.84 4.81 -2.49
CA TYR A 138 20.30 5.54 -3.68
C TYR A 138 19.64 6.88 -3.83
N GLN A 139 18.32 6.93 -3.65
CA GLN A 139 17.56 8.17 -3.79
C GLN A 139 17.96 9.19 -2.71
N LEU A 140 18.16 8.74 -1.46
CA LEU A 140 18.60 9.61 -0.37
C LEU A 140 20.04 10.12 -0.56
N ARG A 141 20.94 9.32 -1.12
CA ARG A 141 22.32 9.72 -1.43
C ARG A 141 22.42 10.61 -2.66
N GLU A 142 21.61 10.35 -3.68
CA GLU A 142 21.53 11.13 -4.91
C GLU A 142 20.98 12.54 -4.65
N HIS A 143 19.86 12.63 -3.94
CA HIS A 143 19.13 13.89 -3.80
C HIS A 143 19.57 14.69 -2.56
N LYS A 144 20.13 14.02 -1.55
CA LYS A 144 20.54 14.63 -0.28
C LYS A 144 19.43 15.52 0.31
N PRO A 145 18.22 14.98 0.53
CA PRO A 145 17.11 15.74 1.08
C PRO A 145 17.50 16.39 2.41
N ARG A 146 16.81 17.48 2.77
CA ARG A 146 16.97 18.08 4.10
C ARG A 146 16.06 17.40 5.10
N ARG A 147 14.90 16.92 4.64
CA ARG A 147 13.89 16.23 5.44
C ARG A 147 13.45 14.95 4.76
N TYR A 148 13.30 13.92 5.58
CA TYR A 148 12.68 12.65 5.22
C TYR A 148 11.62 12.36 6.27
N LEU A 149 10.37 12.34 5.81
CA LEU A 149 9.19 12.03 6.62
C LEU A 149 8.68 10.66 6.20
N GLU A 150 8.64 9.71 7.13
CA GLU A 150 8.23 8.33 6.87
C GLU A 150 6.93 8.00 7.62
N VAL A 151 5.96 7.45 6.89
CA VAL A 151 4.69 6.96 7.43
C VAL A 151 4.70 5.44 7.34
N GLY A 152 4.63 4.77 8.49
CA GLY A 152 4.92 3.35 8.61
C GLY A 152 6.43 3.14 8.68
N SER A 153 6.94 2.70 9.83
CA SER A 153 8.39 2.75 10.11
C SER A 153 8.94 1.39 10.52
N GLY A 154 10.12 1.07 10.02
CA GLY A 154 10.72 -0.23 10.23
C GLY A 154 12.10 -0.37 9.60
N LEU A 155 12.29 -1.45 8.83
CA LEU A 155 13.59 -1.76 8.22
C LEU A 155 14.02 -0.69 7.19
N SER A 156 13.07 -0.08 6.48
CA SER A 156 13.25 1.13 5.67
C SER A 156 13.94 2.26 6.43
N THR A 157 13.45 2.59 7.63
CA THR A 157 14.01 3.62 8.51
C THR A 157 15.46 3.34 8.87
N TYR A 158 15.82 2.07 9.11
CA TYR A 158 17.21 1.69 9.35
C TYR A 158 18.10 2.03 8.15
N TYR A 159 17.71 1.66 6.92
CA TYR A 159 18.47 2.01 5.73
C TYR A 159 18.52 3.53 5.48
N ALA A 160 17.43 4.25 5.74
CA ALA A 160 17.39 5.71 5.67
C ALA A 160 18.37 6.36 6.64
N SER A 161 18.50 5.82 7.86
CA SER A 161 19.47 6.30 8.87
C SER A 161 20.93 6.13 8.43
N LEU A 162 21.24 5.05 7.70
CA LEU A 162 22.58 4.83 7.15
C LEU A 162 22.89 5.84 6.04
N ALA A 163 21.94 6.11 5.15
CA ALA A 163 22.09 7.14 4.12
C ALA A 163 22.23 8.54 4.75
N ALA A 164 21.44 8.83 5.80
CA ALA A 164 21.51 10.08 6.55
C ALA A 164 22.90 10.31 7.16
N ALA A 165 23.51 9.26 7.72
CA ALA A 165 24.85 9.32 8.28
C ALA A 165 25.91 9.65 7.22
N GLN A 166 25.86 9.02 6.04
CA GLN A 166 26.77 9.35 4.93
C GLN A 166 26.55 10.78 4.42
N ASN A 167 25.29 11.20 4.26
CA ASN A 167 24.93 12.55 3.87
C ASN A 167 25.47 13.60 4.86
N ALA A 168 25.35 13.34 6.16
CA ALA A 168 25.87 14.22 7.22
C ALA A 168 27.41 14.31 7.20
N ALA A 169 28.12 13.19 6.97
CA ALA A 169 29.58 13.16 6.82
C ALA A 169 30.07 14.02 5.65
N GLU A 170 29.24 14.21 4.62
CA GLU A 170 29.50 15.06 3.45
C GLU A 170 28.93 16.48 3.58
N GLY A 171 28.49 16.87 4.78
CA GLY A 171 27.99 18.23 5.06
C GLY A 171 26.56 18.50 4.60
N SER A 172 25.77 17.46 4.33
CA SER A 172 24.36 17.57 3.92
C SER A 172 23.45 16.81 4.90
N PRO A 173 23.30 17.23 6.17
CA PRO A 173 22.54 16.49 7.16
C PRO A 173 21.06 16.34 6.78
N LEU A 174 20.50 15.16 7.04
CA LEU A 174 19.10 14.79 6.81
C LEU A 174 18.36 14.67 8.14
N SER A 175 17.25 15.39 8.31
CA SER A 175 16.33 15.20 9.43
C SER A 175 15.38 14.04 9.15
N LEU A 176 15.34 13.05 10.05
CA LEU A 176 14.47 11.87 9.94
C LEU A 176 13.30 12.01 10.93
N THR A 177 12.07 12.03 10.41
CA THR A 177 10.84 12.00 11.21
C THR A 177 10.00 10.81 10.78
N CYS A 178 9.61 9.96 11.72
CA CYS A 178 8.76 8.80 11.47
C CYS A 178 7.43 8.92 12.21
N ILE A 179 6.35 8.52 11.54
CA ILE A 179 5.01 8.44 12.09
C ILE A 179 4.60 6.97 12.10
N GLU A 180 4.52 6.38 13.29
CA GLU A 180 4.29 4.96 13.47
C GLU A 180 3.40 4.69 14.69
N PRO A 181 2.18 4.15 14.53
CA PRO A 181 1.29 3.88 15.66
C PRO A 181 1.78 2.76 16.57
N TYR A 182 2.59 1.82 16.07
CA TYR A 182 3.02 0.61 16.78
C TYR A 182 4.53 0.34 16.56
N PRO A 183 5.43 1.23 17.04
CA PRO A 183 6.84 1.18 16.67
C PRO A 183 7.54 -0.04 17.26
N PHE A 184 8.41 -0.66 16.46
CA PHE A 184 9.36 -1.66 16.97
C PHE A 184 10.38 -0.99 17.89
N ASP A 185 10.75 -1.66 18.99
CA ASP A 185 11.73 -1.14 19.95
C ASP A 185 13.09 -0.81 19.30
N ALA A 186 13.46 -1.53 18.24
CA ALA A 186 14.69 -1.28 17.49
C ALA A 186 14.77 0.14 16.91
N LEU A 187 13.65 0.76 16.53
CA LEU A 187 13.63 2.13 16.01
C LEU A 187 14.20 3.14 17.02
N ARG A 188 13.99 2.89 18.32
CA ARG A 188 14.48 3.76 19.40
C ARG A 188 15.98 3.69 19.61
N THR A 189 16.66 2.77 18.92
CA THR A 189 18.12 2.64 18.97
C THR A 189 18.81 3.49 17.91
N LEU A 190 18.07 4.05 16.95
CA LEU A 190 18.61 4.92 15.91
C LEU A 190 18.97 6.30 16.48
N PRO A 191 20.12 6.88 16.08
CA PRO A 191 20.52 8.23 16.48
C PRO A 191 19.76 9.30 15.68
N ASP A 192 19.71 10.53 16.22
CA ASP A 192 19.26 11.74 15.51
C ASP A 192 17.93 11.59 14.75
N PHE A 193 16.95 10.99 15.44
CA PHE A 193 15.69 10.52 14.89
C PHE A 193 14.49 11.03 15.71
N GLU A 194 13.45 11.51 15.03
CA GLU A 194 12.17 11.89 15.64
C GLU A 194 11.09 10.82 15.40
N LEU A 195 10.45 10.35 16.47
CA LEU A 195 9.35 9.41 16.40
C LEU A 195 8.05 10.04 16.89
N VAL A 196 7.05 10.04 16.02
CA VAL A 196 5.66 10.40 16.32
C VAL A 196 4.85 9.12 16.48
N GLU A 197 4.61 8.73 17.72
CA GLU A 197 3.82 7.53 18.04
C GLU A 197 2.33 7.80 17.91
N GLY A 198 1.76 7.48 16.76
CA GLY A 198 0.35 7.73 16.49
C GLY A 198 -0.07 7.39 15.07
N PHE A 199 -1.37 7.46 14.83
CA PHE A 199 -1.94 7.31 13.49
C PHE A 199 -1.64 8.55 12.65
N VAL A 200 -1.27 8.35 11.38
CA VAL A 200 -0.95 9.46 10.47
C VAL A 200 -2.13 10.43 10.28
N GLN A 201 -3.36 9.93 10.38
CA GLN A 201 -4.59 10.71 10.31
C GLN A 201 -4.71 11.76 11.43
N ASP A 202 -4.05 11.53 12.57
CA ASP A 202 -4.06 12.44 13.72
C ASP A 202 -2.92 13.47 13.67
N VAL A 203 -1.97 13.31 12.74
CA VAL A 203 -0.83 14.23 12.59
C VAL A 203 -1.28 15.50 11.86
N PRO A 204 -0.93 16.71 12.36
CA PRO A 204 -1.27 17.95 11.70
C PRO A 204 -0.80 18.00 10.24
N LEU A 205 -1.66 18.45 9.32
CA LEU A 205 -1.32 18.60 7.90
C LEU A 205 -0.07 19.48 7.68
N THR A 206 0.18 20.44 8.56
CA THR A 206 1.37 21.30 8.54
C THR A 206 2.67 20.50 8.57
N THR A 207 2.69 19.29 9.14
CA THR A 207 3.85 18.41 9.12
C THR A 207 4.27 18.05 7.69
N PHE A 208 3.29 17.80 6.82
CA PHE A 208 3.52 17.50 5.40
C PHE A 208 3.72 18.74 4.56
N GLU A 209 2.98 19.83 4.85
CA GLU A 209 3.11 21.12 4.16
C GLU A 209 4.50 21.76 4.37
N ASN A 210 5.24 21.32 5.40
CA ASN A 210 6.59 21.78 5.67
C ASN A 210 7.67 21.12 4.79
N LEU A 211 7.35 20.04 4.05
CA LEU A 211 8.26 19.44 3.08
C LEU A 211 8.44 20.40 1.88
N ASP A 212 9.70 20.62 1.49
CA ASP A 212 10.08 21.56 0.42
C ASP A 212 10.75 20.83 -0.77
N ASP A 213 11.14 21.56 -1.82
CA ASP A 213 11.82 21.00 -2.99
C ASP A 213 13.02 20.12 -2.59
N GLY A 214 13.05 18.90 -3.10
CA GLY A 214 14.07 17.90 -2.82
C GLY A 214 13.85 17.09 -1.54
N ASP A 215 12.93 17.47 -0.64
CA ASP A 215 12.59 16.66 0.54
C ASP A 215 11.79 15.40 0.13
N VAL A 216 11.78 14.41 1.02
CA VAL A 216 11.18 13.09 0.77
C VAL A 216 10.03 12.81 1.74
N LEU A 217 8.90 12.35 1.19
CA LEU A 217 7.84 11.65 1.90
C LEU A 217 7.89 10.16 1.55
N PHE A 218 8.05 9.29 2.54
CA PHE A 218 7.97 7.84 2.39
C PHE A 218 6.64 7.33 2.96
N ILE A 219 5.96 6.47 2.21
CA ILE A 219 4.64 5.92 2.52
C ILE A 219 4.72 4.40 2.46
N ASP A 220 4.64 3.76 3.62
CA ASP A 220 4.44 2.32 3.82
C ASP A 220 3.23 2.13 4.74
N SER A 221 2.05 2.32 4.16
CA SER A 221 0.78 2.45 4.88
C SER A 221 0.17 1.08 5.20
N SER A 222 -1.10 1.05 5.61
CA SER A 222 -1.86 -0.21 5.69
C SER A 222 -2.19 -0.83 4.32
N HIS A 223 -1.93 -0.10 3.22
CA HIS A 223 -2.24 -0.42 1.82
C HIS A 223 -3.71 -0.77 1.54
N ALA A 224 -4.61 -0.46 2.49
CA ALA A 224 -6.01 -0.80 2.45
C ALA A 224 -6.88 0.46 2.50
N LEU A 225 -7.43 0.84 1.35
CA LEU A 225 -8.46 1.85 1.22
C LEU A 225 -9.77 1.37 1.87
N LYS A 226 -10.17 2.07 2.94
CA LYS A 226 -11.42 1.87 3.69
C LYS A 226 -11.82 3.20 4.35
N ILE A 227 -13.00 3.24 4.95
CA ILE A 227 -13.41 4.42 5.74
C ILE A 227 -12.35 4.65 6.83
N ASP A 228 -11.87 5.90 6.93
CA ASP A 228 -10.89 6.34 7.93
C ASP A 228 -9.50 5.68 7.81
N SER A 229 -9.13 5.23 6.60
CA SER A 229 -7.80 4.65 6.35
C SER A 229 -6.73 5.71 6.11
N ASP A 230 -5.49 5.34 6.47
CA ASP A 230 -4.28 6.07 6.11
C ASP A 230 -4.15 6.27 4.60
N VAL A 231 -4.43 5.27 3.76
CA VAL A 231 -4.45 5.40 2.29
C VAL A 231 -5.40 6.51 1.85
N ALA A 232 -6.62 6.58 2.40
CA ALA A 232 -7.56 7.62 2.04
C ALA A 232 -7.03 9.00 2.46
N TYR A 233 -6.52 9.13 3.70
CA TYR A 233 -5.97 10.38 4.21
C TYR A 233 -4.75 10.85 3.41
N LEU A 234 -3.79 9.96 3.16
CA LEU A 234 -2.55 10.26 2.45
C LEU A 234 -2.84 10.74 1.02
N PHE A 235 -3.65 10.00 0.26
CA PHE A 235 -3.91 10.34 -1.14
C PHE A 235 -4.88 11.51 -1.33
N LEU A 236 -5.86 11.67 -0.44
CA LEU A 236 -6.90 12.71 -0.60
C LEU A 236 -6.54 14.02 0.11
N GLU A 237 -5.81 13.96 1.23
CA GLU A 237 -5.48 15.13 2.04
C GLU A 237 -4.00 15.50 2.00
N VAL A 238 -3.08 14.53 2.05
CA VAL A 238 -1.64 14.83 2.13
C VAL A 238 -1.04 15.15 0.76
N LEU A 239 -1.05 14.19 -0.17
CA LEU A 239 -0.38 14.33 -1.47
C LEU A 239 -0.77 15.63 -2.22
N PRO A 240 -2.05 16.05 -2.29
CA PRO A 240 -2.43 17.27 -3.00
C PRO A 240 -1.85 18.57 -2.41
N ARG A 241 -1.35 18.55 -1.17
CA ARG A 241 -0.82 19.72 -0.46
C ARG A 241 0.72 19.81 -0.45
N LEU A 242 1.41 18.79 -0.95
CA LEU A 242 2.87 18.80 -1.01
C LEU A 242 3.40 19.92 -1.91
N ALA A 243 4.51 20.53 -1.49
CA ALA A 243 5.20 21.53 -2.29
C ALA A 243 5.75 20.91 -3.60
N PRO A 244 5.82 21.68 -4.71
CA PRO A 244 6.55 21.28 -5.91
C PRO A 244 7.98 20.85 -5.57
N GLY A 245 8.44 19.77 -6.21
CA GLY A 245 9.77 19.22 -6.01
C GLY A 245 9.90 18.17 -4.91
N VAL A 246 8.88 17.99 -4.06
CA VAL A 246 8.87 16.90 -3.07
C VAL A 246 8.86 15.54 -3.77
N HIS A 247 9.77 14.67 -3.35
CA HIS A 247 9.83 13.28 -3.78
C HIS A 247 8.94 12.43 -2.87
N VAL A 248 8.21 11.48 -3.44
CA VAL A 248 7.35 10.55 -2.69
C VAL A 248 7.70 9.12 -3.06
N HIS A 249 8.07 8.32 -2.06
CA HIS A 249 8.23 6.87 -2.20
C HIS A 249 6.98 6.20 -1.64
N ILE A 250 6.26 5.47 -2.48
CA ILE A 250 5.12 4.64 -2.10
C ILE A 250 5.57 3.17 -2.20
N HIS A 251 5.58 2.48 -1.07
CA HIS A 251 5.98 1.08 -0.95
C HIS A 251 4.78 0.14 -1.20
N ASP A 252 5.05 -1.13 -1.52
CA ASP A 252 4.04 -2.16 -1.86
C ASP A 252 3.12 -1.85 -3.04
N VAL A 253 3.64 -1.08 -4.00
CA VAL A 253 2.98 -0.81 -5.30
C VAL A 253 3.52 -1.75 -6.37
N HIS A 254 2.83 -2.88 -6.55
CA HIS A 254 3.28 -4.01 -7.39
C HIS A 254 3.08 -3.82 -8.91
N PHE A 255 3.16 -2.58 -9.43
CA PHE A 255 2.90 -2.31 -10.85
C PHE A 255 3.68 -3.23 -11.80
N PRO A 256 3.04 -3.79 -12.84
CA PRO A 256 1.71 -3.44 -13.34
C PRO A 256 0.55 -4.23 -12.70
N TYR A 257 0.77 -4.98 -11.62
CA TYR A 257 -0.30 -5.68 -10.92
C TYR A 257 -1.04 -4.73 -9.97
N ASN A 258 -2.37 -4.80 -10.00
CA ASN A 258 -3.27 -3.94 -9.21
C ASN A 258 -3.65 -4.55 -7.85
N THR A 259 -3.06 -5.68 -7.51
CA THR A 259 -3.25 -6.44 -6.28
C THR A 259 -1.88 -6.86 -5.74
N PRO A 260 -1.78 -7.29 -4.47
CA PRO A 260 -0.57 -7.92 -3.96
C PRO A 260 -0.04 -8.98 -4.92
N PHE A 261 1.26 -8.98 -5.15
CA PHE A 261 1.91 -9.85 -6.11
C PHE A 261 3.14 -10.52 -5.46
N PRO A 262 3.31 -11.85 -5.59
CA PRO A 262 2.43 -12.79 -6.26
C PRO A 262 1.16 -13.12 -5.45
N ALA A 263 0.03 -13.28 -6.13
CA ALA A 263 -1.27 -13.54 -5.46
C ALA A 263 -1.27 -14.83 -4.61
N ASP A 264 -0.49 -15.84 -5.00
CA ASP A 264 -0.39 -17.10 -4.25
C ASP A 264 0.24 -16.92 -2.86
N THR A 265 1.13 -15.95 -2.69
CA THR A 265 1.72 -15.64 -1.38
C THR A 265 0.74 -14.84 -0.52
N TRP A 266 0.14 -13.79 -1.10
CA TRP A 266 -0.55 -12.76 -0.33
C TRP A 266 -2.06 -12.97 -0.16
N LEU A 267 -2.71 -13.61 -1.15
CA LEU A 267 -4.16 -13.82 -1.15
C LEU A 267 -4.52 -15.29 -0.88
N PHE A 268 -3.78 -16.23 -1.48
CA PHE A 268 -4.09 -17.67 -1.41
C PHE A 268 -3.10 -18.48 -0.55
N GLY A 269 -2.21 -17.80 0.16
CA GLY A 269 -1.18 -18.43 0.98
C GLY A 269 -1.72 -19.04 2.28
N GLU A 270 -0.81 -19.51 3.14
CA GLU A 270 -1.14 -20.15 4.42
C GLU A 270 -1.63 -19.17 5.50
N ARG A 271 -1.47 -17.86 5.26
CA ARG A 271 -1.89 -16.79 6.18
C ARG A 271 -3.28 -16.27 5.82
N TRP A 272 -3.83 -15.42 6.68
CA TRP A 272 -5.05 -14.68 6.34
C TRP A 272 -4.83 -13.84 5.06
N PRO A 273 -5.80 -13.81 4.14
CA PRO A 273 -5.66 -13.10 2.87
C PRO A 273 -5.48 -11.60 3.09
N VAL A 274 -4.51 -11.04 2.39
CA VAL A 274 -4.20 -9.62 2.38
C VAL A 274 -4.86 -8.99 1.15
N TYR A 275 -5.87 -8.16 1.38
CA TYR A 275 -6.64 -7.51 0.32
C TYR A 275 -6.16 -6.07 0.07
N TRP A 276 -4.86 -5.86 -0.03
CA TRP A 276 -4.34 -4.53 -0.35
C TRP A 276 -4.89 -4.08 -1.72
N ASN A 277 -5.30 -2.82 -1.77
CA ASN A 277 -5.93 -2.22 -2.94
C ASN A 277 -5.30 -0.86 -3.28
N GLU A 278 -4.22 -0.48 -2.59
CA GLU A 278 -3.51 0.78 -2.79
C GLU A 278 -2.95 0.93 -4.20
N ALA A 279 -2.43 -0.12 -4.83
CA ALA A 279 -1.96 -0.05 -6.22
C ALA A 279 -3.06 0.46 -7.20
N MET A 280 -4.33 0.10 -6.98
CA MET A 280 -5.44 0.65 -7.76
C MET A 280 -5.69 2.14 -7.47
N VAL A 281 -5.51 2.57 -6.23
CA VAL A 281 -5.61 3.98 -5.82
C VAL A 281 -4.48 4.78 -6.46
N VAL A 282 -3.25 4.26 -6.42
CA VAL A 282 -2.07 4.86 -7.07
C VAL A 282 -2.32 5.01 -8.57
N GLN A 283 -2.77 3.96 -9.26
CA GLN A 283 -3.08 4.05 -10.68
C GLN A 283 -4.15 5.12 -10.94
N THR A 284 -5.20 5.17 -10.12
CA THR A 284 -6.27 6.18 -10.24
C THR A 284 -5.73 7.60 -10.00
N PHE A 285 -4.85 7.78 -9.03
CA PHE A 285 -4.25 9.06 -8.68
C PHE A 285 -3.31 9.58 -9.78
N LEU A 286 -2.55 8.70 -10.43
CA LEU A 286 -1.62 9.04 -11.49
C LEU A 286 -2.29 9.18 -12.87
N ALA A 287 -3.41 8.49 -13.10
CA ALA A 287 -4.11 8.56 -14.37
C ALA A 287 -4.54 10.00 -14.69
N PHE A 288 -4.07 10.52 -15.83
CA PHE A 288 -4.31 11.90 -16.27
C PHE A 288 -3.78 12.99 -15.31
N ASN A 289 -2.91 12.63 -14.38
CA ASN A 289 -2.32 13.57 -13.44
C ASN A 289 -1.04 14.17 -14.03
N SER A 290 -1.07 15.47 -14.32
CA SER A 290 0.09 16.20 -14.84
C SER A 290 0.95 16.84 -13.76
N ALA A 291 0.56 16.67 -12.49
CA ALA A 291 1.17 17.37 -11.37
C ALA A 291 2.02 16.44 -10.50
N PHE A 292 2.06 15.15 -10.82
CA PHE A 292 2.99 14.17 -10.30
C PHE A 292 3.57 13.36 -11.44
N GLU A 293 4.88 13.17 -11.44
CA GLU A 293 5.58 12.33 -12.41
C GLU A 293 6.14 11.08 -11.74
N VAL A 294 6.13 9.95 -12.45
CA VAL A 294 6.81 8.73 -12.01
C VAL A 294 8.30 8.85 -12.33
N THR A 295 9.15 8.77 -11.32
CA THR A 295 10.61 8.94 -11.46
C THR A 295 11.35 7.62 -11.39
N LEU A 296 10.82 6.62 -10.69
CA LEU A 296 11.35 5.25 -10.66
C LEU A 296 10.23 4.27 -10.28
N SER A 297 10.24 3.06 -10.85
CA SER A 297 9.40 1.95 -10.39
C SER A 297 10.15 0.65 -10.56
N THR A 298 10.59 0.05 -9.45
CA THR A 298 11.33 -1.21 -9.47
C THR A 298 10.51 -2.39 -10.03
N PRO A 299 9.20 -2.54 -9.74
CA PRO A 299 8.44 -3.65 -10.32
C PRO A 299 8.14 -3.46 -11.81
N LEU A 300 8.02 -2.22 -12.32
CA LEU A 300 7.89 -1.98 -13.76
C LEU A 300 9.18 -2.31 -14.53
N VAL A 301 10.33 -1.92 -13.99
CA VAL A 301 11.64 -2.27 -14.57
C VAL A 301 11.80 -3.79 -14.59
N ARG A 302 11.56 -4.45 -13.45
CA ARG A 302 11.58 -5.92 -13.34
C ARG A 302 10.64 -6.60 -14.34
N HIS A 303 9.42 -6.09 -14.47
CA HIS A 303 8.41 -6.68 -15.35
C HIS A 303 8.78 -6.54 -16.83
N ALA A 304 9.36 -5.40 -17.22
CA ALA A 304 9.75 -5.15 -18.60
C ALA A 304 10.96 -5.99 -19.02
N ASP A 305 11.99 -6.04 -18.17
CA ASP A 305 13.18 -6.86 -18.41
C ASP A 305 13.92 -7.13 -17.09
N GLU A 306 13.62 -8.29 -16.49
CA GLU A 306 14.28 -8.72 -15.25
C GLU A 306 15.79 -8.93 -15.42
N SER A 307 16.26 -9.20 -16.64
CA SER A 307 17.69 -9.43 -16.88
C SER A 307 18.54 -8.21 -16.52
N VAL A 308 17.95 -7.02 -16.58
CA VAL A 308 18.56 -5.77 -16.10
C VAL A 308 18.98 -5.91 -14.65
N LEU A 309 18.11 -6.42 -13.77
CA LEU A 309 18.39 -6.54 -12.35
C LEU A 309 19.45 -7.61 -12.08
N THR A 310 19.33 -8.78 -12.71
CA THR A 310 20.34 -9.86 -12.59
C THR A 310 21.72 -9.44 -13.12
N SER A 311 21.78 -8.49 -14.05
CA SER A 311 23.04 -7.98 -14.60
C SER A 311 23.66 -6.85 -13.80
N LEU A 312 22.83 -6.10 -13.07
CA LEU A 312 23.25 -4.95 -12.26
C LEU A 312 23.69 -5.35 -10.86
N LEU A 313 23.11 -6.43 -10.32
CA LEU A 313 23.16 -6.77 -8.90
C LEU A 313 23.48 -8.27 -8.76
N ASP A 314 24.69 -8.57 -8.27
CA ASP A 314 25.18 -9.95 -8.13
C ASP A 314 24.35 -10.81 -7.16
N ASP A 315 23.67 -10.19 -6.20
CA ASP A 315 22.86 -10.84 -5.17
C ASP A 315 21.35 -10.70 -5.41
N TYR A 316 20.92 -10.23 -6.60
CA TYR A 316 19.51 -10.14 -6.92
C TYR A 316 18.88 -11.54 -7.02
N VAL A 317 17.75 -11.71 -6.32
CA VAL A 317 16.95 -12.94 -6.35
C VAL A 317 15.93 -12.83 -7.49
N PRO A 318 15.96 -13.72 -8.50
CA PRO A 318 14.97 -13.72 -9.57
C PRO A 318 13.56 -13.95 -9.04
N LEU A 319 12.57 -13.37 -9.72
CA LEU A 319 11.15 -13.44 -9.36
C LEU A 319 10.65 -14.87 -9.14
N ALA A 320 11.15 -15.83 -9.91
CA ALA A 320 10.76 -17.23 -9.79
C ALA A 320 11.07 -17.82 -8.40
N ASP A 321 12.06 -17.26 -7.72
CA ASP A 321 12.55 -17.70 -6.42
C ASP A 321 12.27 -16.68 -5.30
N ASP A 322 11.68 -15.52 -5.62
CA ASP A 322 11.41 -14.44 -4.68
C ASP A 322 9.92 -14.38 -4.28
N PRO A 323 9.56 -14.76 -3.04
CA PRO A 323 8.19 -14.67 -2.56
C PRO A 323 7.76 -13.22 -2.23
N ASN A 324 8.70 -12.27 -2.14
CA ASN A 324 8.46 -10.87 -1.83
C ASN A 324 9.25 -9.95 -2.78
N PRO A 325 8.88 -9.93 -4.08
CA PRO A 325 9.60 -9.16 -5.08
C PRO A 325 9.54 -7.66 -4.80
N PRO A 326 10.46 -6.87 -5.38
CA PRO A 326 10.50 -5.42 -5.20
C PRO A 326 9.19 -4.74 -5.60
N SER A 327 8.78 -3.75 -4.80
CA SER A 327 7.48 -3.09 -4.89
C SER A 327 7.56 -1.55 -4.74
N SER A 328 8.76 -0.96 -4.84
CA SER A 328 8.94 0.49 -4.76
C SER A 328 8.44 1.27 -5.98
N LEU A 329 7.66 2.31 -5.71
CA LEU A 329 7.31 3.36 -6.65
C LEU A 329 7.77 4.73 -6.13
N TRP A 330 8.53 5.45 -6.95
CA TRP A 330 8.92 6.84 -6.69
C TRP A 330 8.20 7.77 -7.65
N ILE A 331 7.56 8.79 -7.08
CA ILE A 331 6.96 9.90 -7.81
C ILE A 331 7.54 11.23 -7.32
N ARG A 332 7.45 12.27 -8.12
CA ARG A 332 7.85 13.63 -7.74
C ARG A 332 6.70 14.58 -8.02
N ARG A 333 6.43 15.49 -7.10
CA ARG A 333 5.51 16.61 -7.33
C ARG A 333 6.14 17.57 -8.36
N ALA A 334 5.50 17.74 -9.51
CA ALA A 334 6.01 18.56 -10.61
C ALA A 334 5.90 20.08 -10.35
#